data_AF-A0A940CF82-F1
#
_entry.id   AF-A0A940CF82-F1
#
_cell.length_a   1.000
_cell.length_b   1.000
_cell.length_c   1.000
_cell.angle_alpha   90.00
_cell.angle_beta   90.00
_cell.angle_gamma   90.00
#
_symmetry.space_group_name_H-M   'P 1'
#
loop_
_entity.id
_entity.type
_entity.pdbx_description
1 polymer ?
#
loop_
_entity_poly.entity_id
_entity_poly.type
_entity_poly.pdbx_seq_one_letter_code
_entity_poly.pdbx_strand_id
1 'polypeptide(L)'
;MKHDIDDRILTRVEDVAAGREATEYILPFLWIHGETHEQLGEEINAVYGAGIREFCLESRTHEQFGREQWWEDMGFVLRRARELGMRVWLLDDKRFPSGYANGYLADHPELKRIVLRAEYRDFAGPRKGSAILPAPVREGESFVAVVAYPR
;
A
#
# COMPACT_ATOMS: atom_id res chain seq x y z
N MET A 1 31.52 -6.49 -20.79
CA MET A 1 30.18 -6.23 -20.23
C MET A 1 29.35 -5.31 -21.14
N LYS A 2 29.36 -5.55 -22.46
CA LYS A 2 28.54 -4.81 -23.44
C LYS A 2 27.85 -5.75 -24.46
N HIS A 3 28.25 -7.03 -24.53
CA HIS A 3 27.62 -8.05 -25.38
C HIS A 3 26.43 -8.76 -24.73
N ASP A 4 26.27 -8.69 -23.40
CA ASP A 4 25.28 -9.49 -22.66
C ASP A 4 23.88 -8.83 -22.60
N ILE A 5 23.79 -7.56 -23.02
CA ILE A 5 22.54 -6.79 -23.04
C ILE A 5 21.80 -6.99 -24.38
N ASP A 6 22.54 -7.10 -25.48
CA ASP A 6 21.97 -7.20 -26.83
C ASP A 6 21.27 -8.55 -27.03
N ASP A 7 21.88 -9.65 -26.56
CA ASP A 7 21.28 -10.99 -26.67
C ASP A 7 19.94 -11.07 -25.92
N ARG A 8 19.86 -10.49 -24.71
CA ARG A 8 18.62 -10.47 -23.91
C ARG A 8 17.49 -9.66 -24.55
N ILE A 9 17.82 -8.58 -25.27
CA ILE A 9 16.83 -7.77 -25.98
C ILE A 9 16.33 -8.52 -27.21
N LEU A 10 17.24 -9.14 -27.97
CA LEU A 10 16.89 -9.94 -29.14
C LEU A 10 15.99 -11.13 -28.78
N THR A 11 16.30 -11.87 -27.70
CA THR A 11 15.44 -12.97 -27.23
C THR A 11 14.02 -12.48 -26.87
N ARG A 12 13.88 -11.29 -26.28
CA ARG A 12 12.56 -10.73 -25.92
C ARG A 12 11.72 -10.37 -27.14
N VAL A 13 12.34 -9.81 -28.18
CA VAL A 13 11.63 -9.48 -29.43
C VAL A 13 11.16 -10.75 -30.13
N GLU A 14 11.99 -11.79 -30.15
CA GLU A 14 11.63 -13.10 -30.71
C GLU A 14 10.51 -13.78 -29.93
N ASP A 15 10.50 -13.65 -28.60
CA ASP A 15 9.42 -14.17 -27.76
C ASP A 15 8.10 -13.44 -28.02
N VAL A 16 8.11 -12.10 -28.11
CA VAL A 16 6.92 -11.32 -28.49
C VAL A 16 6.42 -11.72 -29.89
N ALA A 17 7.33 -11.83 -30.86
CA ALA A 17 6.97 -12.22 -32.22
C ALA A 17 6.39 -13.64 -32.30
N ALA A 18 6.73 -14.50 -31.34
CA ALA A 18 6.25 -15.88 -31.27
C ALA A 18 5.10 -16.10 -30.26
N GLY A 19 4.55 -15.04 -29.66
CA GLY A 19 3.47 -15.12 -28.68
C GLY A 19 3.87 -15.77 -27.36
N ARG A 20 5.17 -15.74 -27.04
CA ARG A 20 5.77 -16.26 -25.79
C ARG A 20 6.14 -15.13 -24.84
N GLU A 21 5.65 -13.91 -25.05
CA GLU A 21 5.92 -12.82 -24.14
C GLU A 21 5.43 -13.16 -22.72
N ALA A 22 6.22 -12.78 -21.71
CA ALA A 22 5.69 -12.76 -20.36
C ALA A 22 4.52 -11.75 -20.31
N THR A 23 3.47 -12.07 -19.58
CA THR A 23 2.29 -11.19 -19.50
C THR A 23 2.28 -10.36 -18.22
N GLU A 24 3.44 -10.30 -17.55
CA GLU A 24 3.70 -9.80 -16.19
C GLU A 24 4.27 -8.38 -16.16
N TYR A 25 4.21 -7.66 -17.28
CA TYR A 25 4.95 -6.41 -17.42
C TYR A 25 4.16 -5.17 -17.01
N ILE A 26 2.83 -5.25 -17.00
CA ILE A 26 1.95 -4.10 -16.77
C ILE A 26 0.88 -4.50 -15.77
N LEU A 27 0.84 -3.76 -14.66
CA LEU A 27 -0.11 -3.91 -13.57
C LEU A 27 -0.84 -2.57 -13.39
N PRO A 28 -1.90 -2.29 -14.18
CA PRO A 28 -2.65 -1.06 -14.03
C PRO A 28 -3.49 -1.09 -12.74
N PHE A 29 -3.79 0.10 -12.23
CA PHE A 29 -4.84 0.24 -11.21
C PHE A 29 -6.21 0.24 -11.89
N LEU A 30 -7.07 -0.68 -11.47
CA LEU A 30 -8.49 -0.68 -11.83
C LEU A 30 -9.27 -0.07 -10.67
N TRP A 31 -9.79 1.13 -10.88
CA TRP A 31 -10.52 1.86 -9.85
C TRP A 31 -11.97 1.40 -9.79
N ILE A 32 -12.46 1.12 -8.58
CA ILE A 32 -13.87 0.77 -8.35
C ILE A 32 -14.51 1.73 -7.36
N HIS A 33 -15.69 2.21 -7.69
CA HIS A 33 -16.46 3.20 -6.94
C HIS A 33 -17.84 2.67 -6.51
N GLY A 34 -18.28 1.54 -7.08
CA GLY A 34 -19.60 0.95 -6.87
C GLY A 34 -20.40 0.86 -8.17
N GLU A 35 -19.72 0.74 -9.31
CA GLU A 35 -20.29 0.53 -10.63
C GLU A 35 -21.04 -0.80 -10.73
N THR A 36 -21.90 -0.96 -11.73
CA THR A 36 -22.58 -2.23 -11.94
C THR A 36 -21.61 -3.33 -12.38
N HIS A 37 -21.97 -4.59 -12.15
CA HIS A 37 -21.16 -5.73 -12.61
C HIS A 37 -20.98 -5.75 -14.13
N GLU A 38 -21.93 -5.22 -14.90
CA GLU A 38 -21.78 -5.06 -16.35
C GLU A 38 -20.61 -4.13 -16.69
N GLN A 39 -20.60 -2.92 -16.10
CA GLN A 39 -19.52 -1.93 -16.30
C GLN A 39 -18.16 -2.46 -15.82
N LEU A 40 -18.11 -3.09 -14.65
CA LEU A 40 -16.88 -3.73 -14.15
C LEU A 40 -16.39 -4.81 -15.12
N GLY A 41 -17.30 -5.57 -15.73
CA GLY A 41 -16.98 -6.59 -16.73
C GLY A 41 -16.40 -5.97 -18.00
N GLU A 42 -16.97 -4.88 -18.49
CA GLU A 42 -16.47 -4.13 -19.64
C GLU A 42 -15.04 -3.62 -19.42
N GLU A 43 -14.76 -3.02 -18.26
CA GLU A 43 -13.43 -2.52 -17.92
C GLU A 43 -12.40 -3.65 -17.83
N ILE A 44 -12.73 -4.76 -17.15
CA ILE A 44 -11.84 -5.94 -17.08
C ILE A 44 -11.58 -6.50 -18.49
N ASN A 45 -12.59 -6.54 -19.35
CA ASN A 45 -12.44 -6.99 -20.73
C ASN A 45 -11.57 -6.04 -21.55
N ALA A 46 -11.66 -4.73 -21.33
CA ALA A 46 -10.81 -3.74 -21.98
C ALA A 46 -9.34 -3.94 -21.58
N VAL A 47 -9.07 -4.15 -20.28
CA VAL A 47 -7.72 -4.49 -19.78
C VAL A 47 -7.21 -5.78 -20.43
N TYR A 48 -8.03 -6.83 -20.46
CA TYR A 48 -7.67 -8.10 -21.10
C TYR A 48 -7.37 -7.95 -22.61
N GLY A 49 -8.24 -7.22 -23.31
CA GLY A 49 -8.13 -6.94 -24.74
C GLY A 49 -6.89 -6.13 -25.12
N ALA A 50 -6.36 -5.34 -24.18
CA ALA A 50 -5.09 -4.64 -24.33
C ALA A 50 -3.85 -5.55 -24.16
N GLY A 51 -4.03 -6.86 -24.00
CA GLY A 51 -2.92 -7.82 -23.80
C GLY A 51 -2.43 -7.90 -22.35
N ILE A 52 -3.08 -7.21 -21.43
CA ILE A 52 -2.72 -7.20 -20.01
C ILE A 52 -3.37 -8.43 -19.33
N ARG A 53 -2.65 -9.08 -18.42
CA ARG A 53 -3.12 -10.29 -17.72
C ARG A 53 -3.21 -10.13 -16.20
N GLU A 54 -3.00 -8.92 -15.70
CA GLU A 54 -3.17 -8.63 -14.29
C GLU A 54 -3.54 -7.18 -14.04
N PHE A 55 -4.18 -6.90 -12.91
CA PHE A 55 -4.47 -5.55 -12.46
C PHE A 55 -4.46 -5.47 -10.94
N CYS A 56 -4.21 -4.28 -10.40
CA CYS A 56 -4.35 -3.99 -8.99
C CYS A 56 -5.67 -3.26 -8.77
N LEU A 57 -6.56 -3.85 -8.00
CA LEU A 57 -7.84 -3.26 -7.70
C LEU A 57 -7.67 -2.13 -6.67
N GLU A 58 -8.11 -0.96 -7.09
CA GLU A 58 -8.06 0.28 -6.34
C GLU A 58 -9.48 0.63 -5.87
N SER A 59 -9.76 0.38 -4.60
CA SER A 59 -11.09 0.51 -4.02
C SER A 59 -11.16 1.55 -2.91
N ARG A 60 -10.13 2.37 -2.73
CA ARG A 60 -10.08 3.42 -1.70
C ARG A 60 -11.21 4.44 -1.83
N THR A 61 -11.69 4.67 -3.05
CA THR A 61 -12.82 5.57 -3.35
C THR A 61 -14.18 4.90 -3.27
N HIS A 62 -14.25 3.57 -3.08
CA HIS A 62 -15.51 2.84 -2.93
C HIS A 62 -16.19 3.19 -1.60
N GLU A 63 -17.42 3.74 -1.64
CA GLU A 63 -18.11 4.20 -0.43
C GLU A 63 -18.34 3.07 0.57
N GLN A 64 -18.62 1.87 0.06
CA GLN A 64 -18.88 0.65 0.85
C GLN A 64 -17.63 -0.23 1.06
N PHE A 65 -16.41 0.31 0.91
CA PHE A 65 -15.17 -0.47 1.09
C PHE A 65 -15.15 -1.28 2.39
N GLY A 66 -14.91 -2.59 2.28
CA GLY A 66 -14.91 -3.55 3.39
C GLY A 66 -16.29 -3.99 3.90
N ARG A 67 -17.40 -3.47 3.33
CA ARG A 67 -18.79 -3.84 3.64
C ARG A 67 -19.35 -4.81 2.59
N GLU A 68 -20.56 -5.29 2.81
CA GLU A 68 -21.23 -6.33 2.00
C GLU A 68 -21.19 -6.04 0.49
N GLN A 69 -21.66 -4.87 0.04
CA GLN A 69 -21.64 -4.50 -1.38
C GLN A 69 -20.24 -4.60 -2.00
N TRP A 70 -19.21 -4.11 -1.30
CA TRP A 70 -17.84 -4.19 -1.80
C TRP A 70 -17.37 -5.64 -1.94
N TRP A 71 -17.75 -6.51 -1.01
CA TRP A 71 -17.43 -7.95 -1.11
C TRP A 71 -18.16 -8.64 -2.27
N GLU A 72 -19.38 -8.22 -2.59
CA GLU A 72 -20.12 -8.70 -3.77
C GLU A 72 -19.40 -8.30 -5.07
N ASP A 73 -18.99 -7.04 -5.16
CA ASP A 73 -18.28 -6.48 -6.33
C ASP A 73 -16.89 -7.12 -6.48
N MET A 74 -16.14 -7.26 -5.39
CA MET A 74 -14.89 -8.05 -5.33
C MET A 74 -15.11 -9.47 -5.85
N GLY A 75 -16.19 -10.12 -5.39
CA GLY A 75 -16.54 -11.47 -5.80
C GLY A 75 -16.80 -11.56 -7.30
N PHE A 76 -17.49 -10.58 -7.88
CA PHE A 76 -17.68 -10.49 -9.33
C PHE A 76 -16.35 -10.33 -10.08
N VAL A 77 -15.52 -9.36 -9.68
CA VAL A 77 -14.21 -9.08 -10.28
C VAL A 77 -13.33 -10.34 -10.28
N LEU A 78 -13.23 -11.04 -9.14
CA LEU A 78 -12.42 -12.26 -9.02
C LEU A 78 -12.94 -13.40 -9.88
N ARG A 79 -14.28 -13.57 -10.00
CA ARG A 79 -14.87 -14.57 -10.90
C ARG A 79 -14.52 -14.27 -12.35
N ARG A 80 -14.69 -13.01 -12.78
CA ARG A 80 -14.39 -12.59 -14.16
C ARG A 80 -12.91 -12.72 -14.50
N ALA A 81 -12.03 -12.28 -13.61
CA ALA A 81 -10.59 -12.42 -13.77
C ALA A 81 -10.18 -13.89 -13.89
N ARG A 82 -10.77 -14.78 -13.07
CA ARG A 82 -10.53 -16.22 -13.14
C ARG A 82 -10.95 -16.84 -14.48
N GLU A 83 -12.10 -16.45 -15.03
CA GLU A 83 -12.55 -16.91 -16.36
C GLU A 83 -11.57 -16.53 -17.47
N LEU A 84 -10.92 -15.38 -17.34
CA LEU A 84 -9.94 -14.85 -18.29
C LEU A 84 -8.50 -15.30 -18.01
N GLY A 85 -8.27 -16.06 -16.93
CA GLY A 85 -6.92 -16.44 -16.50
C GLY A 85 -6.05 -15.26 -16.05
N MET A 86 -6.66 -14.20 -15.53
CA MET A 86 -5.98 -13.00 -15.05
C MET A 86 -5.63 -13.08 -13.55
N ARG A 87 -4.56 -12.39 -13.14
CA ARG A 87 -4.23 -12.18 -11.72
C ARG A 87 -4.82 -10.88 -11.21
N VAL A 88 -5.26 -10.89 -9.96
CA VAL A 88 -5.80 -9.69 -9.28
C VAL A 88 -4.97 -9.42 -8.04
N TRP A 89 -4.51 -8.19 -7.91
CA TRP A 89 -3.85 -7.66 -6.72
C TRP A 89 -4.80 -6.72 -6.00
N LEU A 90 -4.69 -6.61 -4.68
CA LEU A 90 -5.59 -5.78 -3.87
C LEU A 90 -4.79 -4.76 -3.07
N LEU A 91 -5.23 -3.50 -3.10
CA LEU A 91 -4.87 -2.54 -2.05
C LEU A 91 -5.79 -2.73 -0.85
N ASP A 92 -5.18 -3.03 0.29
CA ASP A 92 -5.84 -3.59 1.47
C ASP A 92 -6.34 -2.53 2.47
N ASP A 93 -6.09 -1.24 2.24
CA ASP A 93 -6.51 -0.17 3.13
C ASP A 93 -7.16 0.99 2.36
N LYS A 94 -8.12 1.66 3.01
CA LYS A 94 -8.89 2.78 2.47
C LYS A 94 -8.05 4.05 2.29
N ARG A 95 -6.93 4.16 3.02
CA ARG A 95 -6.08 5.36 3.01
C ARG A 95 -4.60 4.98 2.89
N PHE A 96 -3.86 5.85 2.22
CA PHE A 96 -2.40 5.86 2.26
C PHE A 96 -1.93 6.98 3.21
N PRO A 97 -0.87 6.79 4.01
CA PRO A 97 -0.10 5.55 4.19
C PRO A 97 -0.87 4.47 4.97
N SER A 98 -0.41 3.22 4.87
CA SER A 98 -1.01 2.06 5.56
C SER A 98 -1.10 2.26 7.08
N GLY A 99 -2.12 1.66 7.69
CA GLY A 99 -2.35 1.71 9.14
C GLY A 99 -3.58 2.50 9.56
N TYR A 100 -4.42 2.91 8.60
CA TYR A 100 -5.76 3.41 8.91
C TYR A 100 -6.71 2.25 9.29
N ALA A 101 -6.41 1.04 8.80
CA ALA A 101 -7.15 -0.19 9.07
C ALA A 101 -8.65 -0.02 8.82
N ASN A 102 -8.99 0.66 7.73
CA ASN A 102 -10.38 1.01 7.36
C ASN A 102 -11.22 1.64 8.52
N GLY A 103 -10.59 2.40 9.41
CA GLY A 103 -11.26 3.05 10.55
C GLY A 103 -11.39 2.19 11.81
N TYR A 104 -10.97 0.92 11.76
CA TYR A 104 -11.05 -0.02 12.89
C TYR A 104 -10.35 0.51 14.16
N LEU A 105 -9.22 1.21 14.00
CA LEU A 105 -8.47 1.77 15.13
C LEU A 105 -9.17 2.94 15.86
N ALA A 106 -10.27 3.47 15.31
CA ALA A 106 -11.07 4.48 15.99
C ALA A 106 -11.75 3.88 17.23
N ASP A 107 -12.27 2.66 17.09
CA ASP A 107 -12.96 1.92 18.14
C ASP A 107 -12.00 1.05 18.99
N HIS A 108 -10.76 0.87 18.49
CA HIS A 108 -9.71 0.06 19.11
C HIS A 108 -8.42 0.86 19.40
N PRO A 109 -8.48 1.88 20.28
CA PRO A 109 -7.31 2.71 20.58
C PRO A 109 -6.13 1.93 21.16
N GLU A 110 -6.36 0.78 21.80
CA GLU A 110 -5.35 -0.12 22.35
C GLU A 110 -4.45 -0.76 21.28
N LEU A 111 -4.90 -0.83 20.03
CA LEU A 111 -4.14 -1.40 18.91
C LEU A 111 -3.32 -0.34 18.17
N LYS A 112 -3.40 0.94 18.57
CA LYS A 112 -2.66 2.02 17.91
C LYS A 112 -1.16 1.82 18.08
N ARG A 113 -0.41 2.14 17.02
CA ARG A 113 1.05 2.11 17.04
C ARG A 113 1.60 3.01 18.14
N ILE A 114 2.34 2.42 19.08
CA ILE A 114 3.13 3.14 20.07
C ILE A 114 4.51 3.42 19.45
N VAL A 115 4.98 4.65 19.55
CA VAL A 115 6.29 5.07 19.07
C VAL A 115 7.11 5.66 20.20
N LEU A 116 8.41 5.37 20.21
CA LEU A 116 9.36 6.05 21.08
C LEU A 116 9.89 7.28 20.37
N ARG A 117 9.80 8.42 21.04
CA ARG A 117 10.37 9.69 20.59
C ARG A 117 11.57 10.02 21.44
N ALA A 118 12.74 10.11 20.83
CA ALA A 118 13.97 10.52 21.50
C ALA A 118 14.23 12.02 21.24
N GLU A 119 14.52 12.76 22.30
CA GLU A 119 15.00 14.13 22.22
C GLU A 119 16.39 14.22 22.87
N TYR A 120 17.31 14.88 22.18
CA TYR A 120 18.67 15.07 22.63
C TYR A 120 18.95 16.57 22.78
N ARG A 121 19.57 16.94 23.90
CA ARG A 121 19.97 18.32 24.18
C ARG A 121 21.34 18.31 24.86
N ASP A 122 22.23 19.15 24.37
CA ASP A 122 23.56 19.36 24.96
C ASP A 122 23.53 20.60 25.86
N PHE A 123 24.19 20.52 27.02
CA PHE A 123 24.28 21.63 27.97
C PHE A 123 25.70 21.74 28.53
N ALA A 124 26.15 22.98 28.76
CA ALA A 124 27.42 23.24 29.45
C ALA A 124 27.25 23.13 30.98
N GLY A 125 27.95 22.18 31.60
CA GLY A 125 27.88 21.91 33.05
C GLY A 125 29.01 21.01 33.56
N PRO A 126 29.00 20.60 34.85
CA PRO A 126 27.91 20.75 35.83
C PRO A 126 27.76 22.19 36.37
N ARG A 127 26.50 22.64 36.54
CA ARG A 127 26.17 23.91 37.22
C ARG A 127 25.34 23.62 38.47
N LYS A 128 25.70 24.25 39.60
CA LYS A 128 24.92 24.14 40.84
C LYS A 128 23.68 25.03 40.77
N GLY A 129 22.56 24.54 41.32
CA GLY A 129 21.30 25.30 41.40
C GLY A 129 20.57 25.47 40.06
N SER A 130 20.93 24.71 39.02
CA SER A 130 20.24 24.71 37.74
C SER A 130 19.29 23.53 37.60
N ALA A 131 18.17 23.73 36.92
CA ALA A 131 17.27 22.68 36.47
C ALA A 131 17.17 22.70 34.95
N ILE A 132 16.96 21.52 34.35
CA ILE A 132 16.68 21.38 32.92
C ILE A 132 15.21 20.97 32.80
N LEU A 133 14.44 21.77 32.07
CA LEU A 133 13.06 21.43 31.76
C LEU A 133 13.04 20.47 30.56
N PRO A 134 12.37 19.31 30.67
CA PRO A 134 12.22 18.42 29.53
C PRO A 134 11.28 19.06 28.50
N ALA A 135 11.22 18.48 27.30
CA ALA A 135 10.22 18.88 26.32
C ALA A 135 8.79 18.64 26.82
N PRO A 136 7.82 19.44 26.35
CA PRO A 136 6.42 19.20 26.66
C PRO A 136 5.99 17.81 26.19
N VAL A 137 5.27 17.12 27.05
CA VAL A 137 4.60 15.85 26.76
C VAL A 137 3.22 16.19 26.20
N ARG A 138 2.88 15.65 25.03
CA ARG A 138 1.53 15.85 24.45
C ARG A 138 0.51 14.96 25.15
N GLU A 139 -0.77 15.24 24.94
CA GLU A 139 -1.84 14.36 25.39
C GLU A 139 -1.61 12.92 24.88
N GLY A 140 -1.68 11.94 25.78
CA GLY A 140 -1.41 10.53 25.47
C GLY A 140 0.06 10.12 25.41
N GLU A 141 1.01 11.05 25.57
CA GLU A 141 2.44 10.74 25.71
C GLU A 141 2.84 10.60 27.19
N SER A 142 3.96 9.92 27.45
CA SER A 142 4.58 9.84 28.78
C SER A 142 6.10 9.76 28.67
N PHE A 143 6.81 10.20 29.72
CA PHE A 143 8.25 9.98 29.80
C PHE A 143 8.55 8.52 30.15
N VAL A 144 9.33 7.86 29.30
CA VAL A 144 9.84 6.51 29.55
C VAL A 144 11.17 6.56 30.31
N ALA A 145 12.07 7.47 29.91
CA ALA A 145 13.37 7.65 30.56
C ALA A 145 13.91 9.06 30.32
N VAL A 146 14.65 9.58 31.31
CA VAL A 146 15.49 10.78 31.17
C VAL A 146 16.89 10.40 31.60
N VAL A 147 17.85 10.52 30.69
CA VAL A 147 19.25 10.13 30.94
C VAL A 147 20.12 11.35 30.73
N ALA A 148 20.99 11.60 31.71
CA ALA A 148 22.07 12.58 31.61
C ALA A 148 23.39 11.83 31.74
N TYR A 149 24.31 12.06 30.81
CA TYR A 149 25.65 11.49 30.83
C TYR A 149 26.67 12.55 30.38
N PRO A 150 27.89 12.54 30.91
CA PRO A 150 28.99 13.32 30.33
C PRO A 150 29.24 12.84 28.91
N ARG A 151 29.32 13.77 27.95
CA ARG A 151 29.66 13.45 26.58
C ARG A 151 31.15 13.27 26.38
#